data_AF-A0A9J7Z6Z9-F1
#
_entry.id   AF-A0A9J7Z6Z9-F1
#
_cell.length_a   1.000
_cell.length_b   1.000
_cell.length_c   1.000
_cell.angle_alpha   90.00
_cell.angle_beta   90.00
_cell.angle_gamma   90.00
#
_symmetry.space_group_name_H-M   'P 1'
#
loop_
_entity.id
_entity.type
_entity.pdbx_description
1 polymer ?
#
loop_
_entity_poly.entity_id
_entity_poly.type
_entity_poly.pdbx_seq_one_letter_code
_entity_poly.pdbx_strand_id
1 'polypeptide(L)' 'MSFGNQGARVWRKTGEKEMPKCLKSSVKYPQSVMVWGAMSAVGVGPLCFIKGRVNAASYQEILEHFMLPSAEKLYGDEDF' A
#
# COMPACT_ATOMS: atom_id res chain seq x y z
N MET A 1 -6.45 -8.09 0.87
CA MET A 1 -5.30 -7.93 1.80
C MET A 1 -5.60 -6.71 2.67
N SER A 2 -5.74 -6.83 4.00
CA SER A 2 -6.08 -5.68 4.85
C SER A 2 -4.82 -4.94 5.32
N PHE A 3 -4.82 -3.62 5.16
CA PHE A 3 -3.80 -2.73 5.67
C PHE A 3 -4.30 -2.10 6.97
N GLY A 4 -3.55 -2.29 8.05
CA GLY A 4 -3.84 -1.72 9.36
C GLY A 4 -4.68 -2.65 10.24
N ASN A 5 -4.04 -3.32 11.19
CA ASN A 5 -4.72 -3.90 12.34
C ASN A 5 -5.19 -2.73 13.23
N GLN A 6 -6.36 -2.15 12.95
CA GLN A 6 -6.95 -1.05 13.73
C GLN A 6 -7.26 -1.41 15.20
N GLY A 7 -6.86 -2.61 15.64
CA GLY A 7 -7.17 -3.12 16.96
C GLY A 7 -8.65 -3.48 17.08
N ALA A 8 -8.98 -4.31 18.07
CA ALA A 8 -10.37 -4.49 18.44
C ALA A 8 -10.88 -3.19 19.07
N ARG A 9 -12.06 -2.72 18.66
CA ARG A 9 -12.72 -1.59 19.31
C ARG A 9 -13.10 -2.00 20.74
N VAL A 10 -12.71 -1.21 21.74
CA VAL A 10 -13.00 -1.49 23.15
C VAL A 10 -14.00 -0.46 23.68
N TRP A 11 -15.03 -0.93 24.38
CA TRP A 11 -15.95 -0.08 25.15
C TRP A 11 -15.50 -0.06 26.61
N ARG A 12 -15.48 1.12 27.26
CA ARG A 12 -15.03 1.29 28.66
C ARG A 12 -15.77 2.43 29.37
N LYS A 13 -15.86 2.36 30.70
CA LYS A 13 -16.42 3.44 31.53
C LYS A 13 -15.39 4.53 31.80
N THR A 14 -15.86 5.71 32.25
CA THR A 14 -14.99 6.81 32.67
C THR A 14 -14.04 6.35 33.78
N GLY A 15 -12.73 6.55 33.58
CA GLY A 15 -11.68 6.13 34.52
C GLY A 15 -11.06 4.76 34.24
N GLU A 16 -11.68 3.88 33.44
CA GLU A 16 -11.12 2.55 33.10
C GLU A 16 -10.09 2.58 31.95
N LYS A 17 -9.61 3.78 31.57
CA LYS A 17 -8.74 3.97 30.40
C LYS A 17 -7.46 3.15 30.49
N GLU A 18 -6.86 3.12 31.68
CA GLU A 18 -5.55 2.51 31.96
C GLU A 18 -5.66 1.04 32.38
N MET A 19 -6.86 0.44 32.38
CA MET A 19 -7.00 -0.97 32.73
C MET A 19 -6.36 -1.86 31.66
N PRO A 20 -5.60 -2.91 32.02
CA PRO A 20 -4.96 -3.80 31.04
C PRO A 20 -5.93 -4.42 30.03
N LYS A 21 -7.17 -4.71 30.45
CA LYS A 21 -8.26 -5.19 29.57
C LYS A 21 -8.68 -4.16 28.49
N CYS A 22 -8.33 -2.89 28.67
CA CYS A 22 -8.65 -1.76 27.80
C CYS A 22 -7.44 -1.20 27.04
N LEU A 23 -6.26 -1.82 27.21
CA LEU A 23 -5.02 -1.42 26.55
C LEU A 23 -4.58 -2.54 25.62
N LYS A 24 -4.26 -2.19 24.37
CA LYS A 24 -3.59 -3.09 23.44
C LYS A 24 -2.19 -2.55 23.22
N SER A 25 -1.17 -3.35 23.53
CA SER A 25 0.21 -3.00 23.21
C SER A 25 0.32 -2.77 21.70
N SER A 26 0.86 -1.62 21.32
CA SER A 26 1.10 -1.24 19.93
C SER A 26 2.57 -0.87 19.78
N VAL A 27 3.17 -1.35 18.69
CA VAL A 27 4.49 -0.90 18.28
C VAL A 27 4.38 0.48 17.62
N LYS A 28 5.42 1.30 17.74
CA LYS A 28 5.50 2.62 17.06
C LYS A 28 5.44 2.49 15.54
N TYR A 29 5.98 1.38 15.01
CA TYR A 29 6.01 1.07 13.58
C TYR A 29 5.37 -0.31 13.36
N PRO A 30 4.07 -0.38 13.07
CA PRO A 30 3.43 -1.64 12.72
C PRO A 30 4.01 -2.15 11.40
N GLN A 31 3.87 -3.46 11.14
CA GLN A 31 4.24 -4.03 9.85
C GLN A 31 3.41 -3.37 8.74
N SER A 32 4.10 -2.87 7.71
CA SER A 32 3.51 -2.27 6.51
C SER A 32 4.18 -2.85 5.27
N VAL A 33 3.47 -2.90 4.15
CA VAL A 33 4.05 -3.24 2.86
C VAL A 33 4.10 -2.00 1.97
N MET A 34 5.12 -1.93 1.12
CA MET A 34 5.27 -0.88 0.12
C MET A 34 4.64 -1.35 -1.18
N VAL A 35 3.88 -0.47 -1.84
CA VAL A 35 3.27 -0.75 -3.13
C VAL A 35 3.58 0.38 -4.10
N TRP A 36 3.68 0.04 -5.38
CA TRP A 36 3.75 0.98 -6.49
C TRP A 36 2.59 0.71 -7.44
N GLY A 37 2.04 1.75 -8.06
CA GLY A 37 1.02 1.62 -9.07
C GLY A 37 0.97 2.87 -9.93
N ALA A 38 0.47 2.70 -11.16
CA ALA A 38 0.27 3.80 -12.12
C ALA A 38 -1.22 4.07 -12.29
N MET A 39 -1.58 5.33 -12.56
CA MET A 39 -2.95 5.71 -12.89
C MET A 39 -2.96 6.81 -13.94
N SER A 40 -3.97 6.82 -14.79
CA SER A 40 -4.20 7.81 -15.82
C SER A 40 -5.69 8.12 -15.96
N ALA A 41 -6.05 9.09 -16.81
CA ALA A 41 -7.45 9.42 -17.09
C ALA A 41 -8.23 8.24 -17.72
N VAL A 42 -7.52 7.36 -18.44
CA VAL A 42 -8.10 6.21 -19.14
C VAL A 42 -8.32 5.03 -18.18
N GLY A 43 -7.54 4.94 -17.10
CA GLY A 43 -7.72 3.90 -16.10
C GLY A 43 -6.55 3.73 -15.15
N VAL A 44 -6.56 2.64 -14.41
CA VAL A 44 -5.51 2.28 -13.44
C VAL A 44 -4.64 1.15 -13.98
N GLY A 45 -3.33 1.31 -13.81
CA GLY A 45 -2.34 0.26 -14.03
C GLY A 45 -2.29 -0.74 -12.87
N PRO A 46 -1.45 -1.78 -12.98
CA PRO A 46 -1.29 -2.81 -11.98
C PRO A 46 -0.67 -2.26 -10.70
N LEU A 47 -1.09 -2.83 -9.57
CA LEU A 47 -0.49 -2.56 -8.26
C LEU A 47 0.61 -3.60 -7.98
N CYS A 48 1.86 -3.14 -7.89
CA CYS A 48 3.05 -3.94 -7.61
C CYS A 48 3.41 -3.88 -6.12
N PHE A 49 3.62 -5.04 -5.48
CA PHE A 49 4.10 -5.13 -4.11
C PHE A 49 5.64 -5.14 -4.09
N ILE A 50 6.23 -4.17 -3.39
CA ILE A 50 7.67 -4.01 -3.31
C ILE A 50 8.17 -4.60 -1.99
N LYS A 51 9.19 -5.47 -2.10
CA LYS A 51 9.92 -6.02 -0.96
C LYS A 51 11.17 -5.18 -0.70
N GLY A 52 11.30 -4.66 0.51
CA GLY A 52 12.50 -3.90 0.91
C GLY A 52 12.46 -2.42 0.49
N ARG A 53 13.64 -1.81 0.37
CA ARG A 53 13.79 -0.38 0.00
C ARG A 53 13.92 -0.26 -1.52
N VAL A 54 13.20 0.69 -2.09
CA VAL A 54 13.35 1.06 -3.50
C VAL A 54 14.65 1.84 -3.68
N ASN A 55 15.48 1.38 -4.60
CA ASN A 55 16.61 2.10 -5.16
C ASN A 55 16.36 2.38 -6.65
N ALA A 56 17.27 3.11 -7.31
CA ALA A 56 17.13 3.48 -8.71
C ALA A 56 16.96 2.26 -9.65
N ALA A 57 17.78 1.22 -9.48
CA ALA A 57 17.71 0.00 -10.29
C ALA A 57 16.37 -0.72 -10.13
N SER A 58 15.92 -0.93 -8.89
CA SER A 58 14.62 -1.55 -8.62
C SER A 58 13.45 -0.73 -9.17
N TYR A 59 13.59 0.60 -9.24
CA TYR A 59 12.57 1.45 -9.82
C TYR A 59 12.54 1.33 -11.34
N GLN A 60 13.71 1.25 -11.99
CA GLN A 60 13.80 1.00 -13.44
C GLN A 60 13.14 -0.33 -13.81
N GLU A 61 13.43 -1.41 -13.06
CA GLU A 61 12.77 -2.71 -13.25
C GLU A 61 11.24 -2.60 -13.11
N ILE A 62 10.75 -1.84 -12.13
CA ILE A 62 9.31 -1.61 -11.96
C ILE A 62 8.72 -0.89 -13.18
N LEU A 63 9.40 0.12 -13.71
CA LEU A 63 8.93 0.83 -14.89
C LEU A 63 8.91 -0.07 -16.13
N GLU A 64 9.98 -0.84 -16.36
CA GLU A 64 10.08 -1.74 -17.51
C GLU A 64 9.03 -2.85 -17.45
N HIS A 65 8.81 -3.46 -16.29
CA HIS A 65 7.91 -4.60 -16.16
C HIS A 65 6.45 -4.25 -15.89
N PHE A 66 6.16 -3.09 -15.30
CA PHE A 66 4.79 -2.72 -14.93
C PHE A 66 4.31 -1.44 -15.62
N MET A 67 5.14 -0.41 -15.77
CA MET A 67 4.70 0.86 -16.35
C MET A 67 4.54 0.77 -17.86
N LEU A 68 5.59 0.35 -18.59
CA LEU A 68 5.57 0.31 -20.06
C LEU A 68 4.43 -0.57 -20.61
N PRO A 69 4.21 -1.82 -20.13
CA PRO A 69 3.10 -2.63 -20.62
C PRO A 69 1.73 -2.03 -20.27
N SER A 70 1.64 -1.26 -19.19
CA SER A 70 0.40 -0.57 -18.82
C SER A 70 0.13 0.63 -19.71
N ALA A 71 1.18 1.36 -20.07
CA ALA A 71 1.07 2.47 -21.01
C ALA A 71 0.66 1.95 -22.39
N GLU A 72 1.30 0.89 -22.90
CA GLU A 72 0.91 0.22 -24.15
C GLU A 72 -0.54 -0.28 -24.09
N LYS A 73 -0.96 -0.89 -22.98
CA LYS A 73 -2.35 -1.35 -22.85
C LYS A 73 -3.38 -0.22 -22.81
N LEU A 74 -3.03 0.92 -22.21
CA LEU A 74 -3.95 2.05 -22.02
C LEU A 74 -3.95 3.02 -23.21
N TYR A 75 -2.87 3.06 -23.99
CA TYR A 75 -2.63 4.07 -25.03
C TYR A 75 -2.05 3.52 -26.35
N GLY A 76 -1.75 2.23 -26.45
CA GLY A 76 -1.09 1.63 -27.62
C GLY A 76 -1.97 1.46 -28.85
N ASP A 77 -3.29 1.64 -28.72
CA ASP A 77 -4.24 1.67 -29.84
C ASP A 77 -4.49 3.10 -30.36
N GLU A 78 -3.88 4.14 -29.75
CA GLU A 78 -3.94 5.50 -30.30
C GLU A 78 -2.85 5.64 -31.37
N ASP A 79 -3.24 5.38 -32.62
CA ASP A 79 -2.54 5.85 -33.81
C ASP A 79 -2.38 7.39 -33.70
N PHE A 80 -1.17 7.86 -33.37
CA PHE A 80 -0.79 9.27 -33.55
C PHE A 80 -0.50 9.56 -35.02
#